data_AF-A0A953ZHG2-F1
#
_entry.id   AF-A0A953ZHG2-F1
#
_cell.length_a   1.000
_cell.length_b   1.000
_cell.length_c   1.000
_cell.angle_alpha   90.00
_cell.angle_beta   90.00
_cell.angle_gamma   90.00
#
_symmetry.space_group_name_H-M   'P 1'
#
loop_
_entity.id
_entity.type
_entity.pdbx_description
1 polymer ?
#
loop_
_entity_poly.entity_id
_entity_poly.type
_entity_poly.pdbx_seq_one_letter_code
_entity_poly.pdbx_strand_id
1 'polypeptide(L)'
;MTTSTLPEITKRREVPQRTAASSRAIRGLSWRFVVSCLLLFGIATPLSAATISATPSDYQTKLAALNPGDTLQLAGGTYTNRLVIHGLHGNSGAWITIEGPATGTPATFNGVSGNNTVSLKDCSFIEIKNLT
;
A
#
# COMPACT_ATOMS: atom_id res chain seq x y z
N MET A 1 -78.35 -46.08 55.49
CA MET A 1 -79.22 -46.58 54.40
C MET A 1 -78.87 -45.78 53.16
N THR A 2 -77.88 -46.26 52.40
CA THR A 2 -78.01 -47.09 51.17
C THR A 2 -78.16 -46.20 49.94
N THR A 3 -77.43 -46.29 48.83
CA THR A 3 -76.23 -46.98 48.34
C THR A 3 -76.01 -46.38 46.94
N SER A 4 -74.81 -46.54 46.35
CA SER A 4 -74.64 -46.80 44.90
C SER A 4 -74.87 -45.62 43.95
N THR A 5 -74.14 -45.37 42.86
CA THR A 5 -73.16 -46.16 42.11
C THR A 5 -72.51 -45.21 41.09
N LEU A 6 -71.20 -45.32 40.91
CA LEU A 6 -70.54 -44.92 39.66
C LEU A 6 -71.00 -45.84 38.52
N PRO A 7 -70.91 -45.38 37.27
CA PRO A 7 -70.02 -46.11 36.38
C PRO A 7 -69.04 -45.21 35.61
N GLU A 8 -67.85 -45.77 35.53
CA GLU A 8 -66.78 -45.56 34.56
C GLU A 8 -67.28 -45.72 33.10
N ILE A 9 -66.76 -44.92 32.17
CA ILE A 9 -66.32 -45.36 30.82
C ILE A 9 -65.34 -44.31 30.27
N THR A 10 -64.09 -44.75 30.24
CA THR A 10 -62.95 -44.25 29.48
C THR A 10 -63.27 -44.15 27.98
N LYS A 11 -62.66 -43.17 27.26
CA LYS A 11 -61.86 -43.37 26.02
C LYS A 11 -61.96 -42.21 25.02
N ARG A 12 -60.77 -41.82 24.50
CA ARG A 12 -60.46 -41.29 23.14
C ARG A 12 -60.77 -39.79 22.90
N ARG A 13 -59.91 -38.95 22.32
CA ARG A 13 -58.63 -39.09 21.58
C ARG A 13 -57.81 -37.79 21.73
N GLU A 14 -56.51 -37.97 21.90
CA GLU A 14 -55.40 -37.23 21.27
C GLU A 14 -55.61 -35.74 20.94
N VAL A 15 -54.99 -34.89 21.76
CA VAL A 15 -54.62 -33.52 21.40
C VAL A 15 -53.60 -33.58 20.26
N PRO A 16 -53.87 -33.04 19.07
CA PRO A 16 -52.87 -33.00 18.01
C PRO A 16 -51.71 -32.10 18.45
N GLN A 17 -50.56 -32.75 18.61
CA GLN A 17 -49.27 -32.12 18.83
C GLN A 17 -48.83 -31.33 17.60
N ARG A 18 -48.39 -30.10 17.86
CA ARG A 18 -47.34 -29.37 17.14
C ARG A 18 -47.63 -29.00 15.69
N THR A 19 -47.70 -27.69 15.46
CA THR A 19 -47.02 -27.11 14.30
C THR A 19 -46.19 -25.94 14.77
N ALA A 20 -44.89 -26.04 14.48
CA ALA A 20 -43.83 -25.21 15.00
C ALA A 20 -44.08 -23.73 14.76
N ALA A 21 -43.86 -22.92 15.80
CA ALA A 21 -43.64 -21.50 15.65
C ALA A 21 -42.49 -21.32 14.66
N SER A 22 -42.78 -20.63 13.56
CA SER A 22 -41.84 -20.31 12.51
C SER A 22 -40.66 -19.55 13.08
N SER A 23 -39.52 -20.21 13.23
CA SER A 23 -38.22 -19.55 13.34
C SER A 23 -38.09 -18.70 12.08
N ARG A 24 -38.28 -17.38 12.23
CA ARG A 24 -37.94 -16.39 11.22
C ARG A 24 -36.42 -16.47 11.03
N ALA A 25 -36.03 -17.35 10.14
CA ALA A 25 -34.66 -17.48 9.69
C ALA A 25 -34.25 -16.11 9.16
N ILE A 26 -33.22 -15.53 9.78
CA ILE A 26 -32.45 -14.42 9.22
C ILE A 26 -31.72 -15.02 8.01
N ARG A 27 -32.47 -15.19 6.91
CA ARG A 27 -32.00 -15.62 5.60
C ARG A 27 -31.69 -14.34 4.84
N GLY A 28 -30.42 -14.00 4.70
CA GLY A 28 -30.09 -12.93 3.77
C GLY A 28 -28.64 -12.47 3.71
N LEU A 29 -27.84 -12.65 4.76
CA LEU A 29 -26.43 -12.29 4.67
C LEU A 29 -25.60 -13.56 4.45
N SER A 30 -25.55 -13.97 3.19
CA SER A 30 -24.70 -15.07 2.73
C SER A 30 -23.26 -14.79 3.18
N TRP A 31 -22.73 -15.64 4.05
CA TRP A 31 -21.33 -15.69 4.49
C TRP A 31 -20.33 -15.53 3.33
N ARG A 32 -20.75 -15.92 2.11
CA ARG A 32 -20.00 -15.79 0.86
C ARG A 32 -19.70 -14.34 0.45
N PHE A 33 -20.47 -13.34 0.89
CA PHE A 33 -20.21 -11.92 0.59
C PHE A 33 -19.22 -11.27 1.56
N VAL A 34 -19.16 -11.72 2.82
CA VAL A 34 -18.19 -11.21 3.81
C VAL A 34 -16.77 -11.67 3.49
N VAL A 35 -16.61 -12.92 3.00
CA VAL A 35 -15.30 -13.46 2.58
C VAL A 35 -14.78 -12.81 1.29
N SER A 36 -15.68 -12.37 0.40
CA SER A 36 -15.28 -11.76 -0.88
C SER A 36 -14.76 -10.32 -0.76
N CYS A 37 -15.18 -9.54 0.24
CA CYS A 37 -14.61 -8.20 0.49
C CYS A 37 -13.25 -8.26 1.20
N LEU A 38 -12.98 -9.29 1.99
CA LEU A 38 -11.71 -9.48 2.70
C LEU A 38 -10.56 -9.94 1.79
N LEU A 39 -10.85 -10.48 0.60
CA LEU A 39 -9.85 -10.88 -0.39
C LEU A 39 -9.38 -9.75 -1.32
N LEU A 40 -10.04 -8.58 -1.31
CA LEU A 40 -9.71 -7.44 -2.18
C LEU A 40 -8.95 -6.30 -1.49
N PHE A 41 -8.78 -6.35 -0.16
CA PHE A 41 -8.21 -5.24 0.63
C PHE A 41 -6.81 -5.50 1.23
N GLY A 42 -6.17 -6.62 0.92
CA GLY A 42 -5.18 -7.22 1.83
C GLY A 42 -3.69 -7.17 1.48
N ILE A 43 -3.25 -6.55 0.39
CA ILE A 43 -1.80 -6.44 0.09
C ILE A 43 -1.40 -5.03 -0.33
N ALA A 44 -1.50 -4.09 0.61
CA ALA A 44 -0.67 -2.89 0.53
C ALA A 44 0.78 -3.31 0.83
N THR A 45 1.56 -3.63 -0.20
CA THR A 45 3.01 -3.79 -0.01
C THR A 45 3.56 -2.43 0.40
N PRO A 46 4.21 -2.29 1.56
CA PRO A 46 4.86 -1.03 1.90
C PRO A 46 5.90 -0.75 0.83
N LEU A 47 5.73 0.35 0.09
CA LEU A 47 6.77 0.85 -0.80
C LEU A 47 7.89 1.36 0.09
N SER A 48 8.87 0.51 0.36
CA SER A 48 10.06 0.91 1.10
C SER A 48 10.89 1.81 0.20
N ALA A 49 11.25 2.99 0.73
CA ALA A 49 12.28 3.83 0.13
C ALA A 49 13.57 3.03 -0.02
N ALA A 50 14.13 2.99 -1.24
CA ALA A 50 15.41 2.35 -1.52
C ALA A 50 16.54 3.37 -1.52
N THR A 51 17.69 3.00 -0.96
CA THR A 51 18.95 3.71 -1.18
C THR A 51 19.70 3.05 -2.32
N ILE A 52 19.94 3.81 -3.40
CA ILE A 52 20.52 3.34 -4.64
C ILE A 52 21.86 4.04 -4.85
N SER A 53 22.96 3.31 -4.67
CA SER A 53 24.29 3.85 -4.95
C SER A 53 24.53 3.97 -6.45
N ALA A 54 25.12 5.07 -6.91
CA ALA A 54 25.43 5.33 -8.31
C ALA A 54 26.82 5.94 -8.49
N THR A 55 27.41 5.71 -9.66
CA THR A 55 28.72 6.22 -10.08
C THR A 55 28.57 7.17 -11.28
N PRO A 56 29.64 7.88 -11.68
CA PRO A 56 29.59 8.72 -12.88
C PRO A 56 29.14 7.99 -14.15
N SER A 57 29.33 6.67 -14.24
CA SER A 57 28.97 5.88 -15.43
C SER A 57 27.52 5.39 -15.47
N ASP A 58 26.80 5.35 -14.34
CA ASP A 58 25.48 4.69 -14.28
C ASP A 58 24.36 5.52 -13.62
N TYR A 59 24.67 6.70 -13.09
CA TYR A 59 23.69 7.51 -12.36
C TYR A 59 22.48 7.90 -13.20
N GLN A 60 22.63 8.15 -14.50
CA GLN A 60 21.50 8.55 -15.36
C GLN A 60 20.45 7.43 -15.48
N THR A 61 20.91 6.19 -15.61
CA THR A 61 20.03 5.01 -15.68
C THR A 61 19.32 4.81 -14.34
N LYS A 62 20.04 4.95 -13.23
CA LYS A 62 19.48 4.80 -11.88
C LYS A 62 18.53 5.94 -11.50
N LEU A 63 18.85 7.17 -11.91
CA LEU A 63 18.01 8.34 -11.73
C LEU A 63 16.64 8.18 -12.40
N ALA A 64 16.60 7.59 -13.60
CA ALA A 64 15.36 7.35 -14.34
C ALA A 64 14.45 6.29 -13.67
N ALA A 65 14.98 5.48 -12.74
CA ALA A 65 14.25 4.42 -12.07
C ALA A 65 13.76 4.79 -10.65
N LEU A 66 14.01 6.02 -10.20
CA LEU A 66 13.66 6.46 -8.85
C LEU A 66 12.14 6.56 -8.66
N ASN A 67 11.66 6.06 -7.53
CA ASN A 67 10.29 6.16 -7.06
C ASN A 67 10.21 7.14 -5.87
N PRO A 68 9.00 7.63 -5.52
CA PRO A 68 8.82 8.47 -4.33
C PRO A 68 9.43 7.81 -3.07
N GLY A 69 10.27 8.56 -2.36
CA GLY A 69 10.99 8.11 -1.17
C GLY A 69 12.41 7.59 -1.44
N ASP A 70 12.74 7.24 -2.68
CA ASP A 70 14.08 6.72 -3.00
C ASP A 70 15.18 7.76 -2.81
N THR A 71 16.36 7.28 -2.45
CA THR A 71 17.59 8.07 -2.34
C THR A 71 18.62 7.57 -3.33
N LEU A 72 19.00 8.41 -4.30
CA LEU A 72 20.14 8.18 -5.18
C LEU A 72 21.41 8.71 -4.50
N GLN A 73 22.28 7.81 -4.07
CA GLN A 73 23.53 8.13 -3.41
C GLN A 73 24.68 8.10 -4.42
N LEU A 74 25.13 9.27 -4.84
CA LEU A 74 26.21 9.46 -5.79
C LEU A 74 27.55 9.21 -5.11
N ALA A 75 28.39 8.38 -5.74
CA ALA A 75 29.78 8.22 -5.35
C ALA A 75 30.56 9.52 -5.64
N GLY A 76 31.60 9.77 -4.84
CA GLY A 76 32.55 10.86 -5.10
C GLY A 76 33.23 10.69 -6.46
N GLY A 77 33.37 11.78 -7.19
CA GLY A 77 33.94 11.76 -8.54
C GLY A 77 33.43 12.88 -9.41
N THR A 78 33.96 12.94 -10.63
CA THR A 78 33.57 13.92 -11.64
C THR A 78 32.52 13.35 -12.58
N TYR A 79 31.38 14.03 -12.64
CA TYR A 79 30.28 13.73 -13.53
C TYR A 79 30.38 14.68 -14.73
N THR A 80 30.77 14.13 -15.88
CA THR A 80 30.93 14.91 -17.12
C THR A 80 29.61 15.12 -17.86
N ASN A 81 28.60 14.32 -17.51
CA ASN A 81 27.26 14.45 -18.01
C ASN A 81 26.44 15.33 -17.06
N ARG A 82 25.35 15.89 -17.60
CA ARG A 82 24.46 16.81 -16.86
C ARG A 82 23.55 16.05 -15.89
N LEU A 83 23.16 16.68 -14.79
CA LEU A 83 22.10 16.18 -13.92
C LEU A 83 20.74 16.64 -14.44
N VAL A 84 20.07 15.79 -15.21
CA VAL A 84 18.77 16.08 -15.84
C VAL A 84 17.68 15.34 -15.08
N ILE A 85 16.88 16.08 -14.31
CA ILE A 85 15.81 15.56 -13.46
C ILE A 85 14.49 16.06 -14.03
N HIS A 86 13.88 15.26 -14.91
CA HIS A 86 12.64 15.62 -15.60
C HIS A 86 11.54 14.61 -15.28
N GLY A 87 10.33 15.09 -14.96
CA GLY A 87 9.16 14.22 -14.74
C GLY A 87 9.22 13.35 -13.47
N LEU A 88 10.19 13.56 -12.59
CA LEU A 88 10.25 12.89 -11.29
C LEU A 88 9.37 13.60 -10.27
N HIS A 89 8.50 12.83 -9.63
CA HIS A 89 7.53 13.33 -8.67
C HIS A 89 7.59 12.51 -7.39
N GLY A 90 8.22 13.04 -6.35
CA GLY A 90 7.99 12.60 -4.99
C GLY A 90 6.61 13.06 -4.48
N ASN A 91 6.35 12.86 -3.19
CA ASN A 91 5.19 13.43 -2.50
C ASN A 91 5.59 13.98 -1.12
N SER A 92 4.66 14.67 -0.45
CA SER A 92 4.91 15.36 0.82
C SER A 92 5.43 14.46 1.94
N GLY A 93 5.15 13.14 1.90
CA GLY A 93 5.67 12.17 2.86
C GLY A 93 6.84 11.32 2.34
N ALA A 94 7.20 11.44 1.06
CA ALA A 94 8.22 10.62 0.41
C ALA A 94 8.90 11.40 -0.73
N TRP A 95 9.87 12.23 -0.36
CA TRP A 95 10.69 12.98 -1.31
C TRP A 95 11.65 12.05 -2.04
N ILE A 96 12.00 12.38 -3.27
CA ILE A 96 13.12 11.73 -3.97
C ILE A 96 14.39 12.51 -3.63
N THR A 97 15.38 11.83 -3.07
CA THR A 97 16.64 12.46 -2.64
C THR A 97 17.76 12.10 -3.59
N ILE A 98 18.52 13.09 -4.04
CA ILE A 98 19.75 12.91 -4.82
C ILE A 98 20.88 13.53 -4.03
N GLU A 99 21.81 12.71 -3.55
CA GLU A 99 22.86 13.17 -2.63
C GLU A 99 24.25 12.71 -3.06
N GLY A 100 25.23 13.60 -2.90
CA GLY A 100 26.65 13.24 -2.92
C GLY A 100 27.16 12.86 -1.53
N PRO A 101 28.44 12.45 -1.42
CA PRO A 101 29.05 12.09 -0.14
C PRO A 101 29.05 13.27 0.84
N ALA A 102 28.63 13.04 2.08
CA ALA A 102 28.64 14.07 3.13
C ALA A 102 30.07 14.48 3.55
N THR A 103 31.04 13.57 3.36
CA THR A 103 32.46 13.78 3.63
C THR A 103 33.31 13.07 2.57
N GLY A 104 34.58 13.45 2.46
CA GLY A 104 35.51 12.87 1.49
C GLY A 104 35.41 13.52 0.11
N THR A 105 35.70 12.76 -0.95
CA THR A 105 35.66 13.26 -2.33
C THR A 105 34.23 13.63 -2.72
N PRO A 106 33.96 14.88 -3.16
CA PRO A 106 32.61 15.30 -3.52
C PRO A 106 32.14 14.68 -4.85
N ALA A 107 30.82 14.60 -5.04
CA ALA A 107 30.22 14.38 -6.34
C ALA A 107 30.14 15.72 -7.09
N THR A 108 31.00 15.91 -8.10
CA THR A 108 31.13 17.18 -8.82
C THR A 108 30.55 17.08 -10.23
N PHE A 109 29.59 17.92 -10.57
CA PHE A 109 29.02 17.97 -11.92
C PHE A 109 29.67 19.08 -12.74
N ASN A 110 30.40 18.71 -13.79
CA ASN A 110 31.01 19.69 -14.68
C ASN A 110 29.96 20.31 -15.60
N GLY A 111 29.95 21.64 -15.64
CA GLY A 111 29.12 22.38 -16.59
C GLY A 111 29.51 22.06 -18.04
N VAL A 112 28.50 21.93 -18.90
CA VAL A 112 28.67 21.75 -20.33
C VAL A 112 28.24 23.04 -21.02
N SER A 113 29.07 23.57 -21.92
CA SER A 113 28.76 24.80 -22.64
C SER A 113 27.40 24.75 -23.33
N GLY A 114 26.64 25.84 -23.25
CA GLY A 114 25.29 25.95 -23.84
C GLY A 114 24.20 25.18 -23.10
N ASN A 115 24.46 24.64 -21.91
CA ASN A 115 23.53 23.77 -21.19
C ASN A 115 23.52 24.04 -19.68
N ASN A 116 22.35 23.85 -19.04
CA ASN A 116 22.27 23.86 -17.57
C ASN A 116 22.91 22.61 -16.98
N THR A 117 23.90 22.75 -16.10
CA THR A 117 24.55 21.63 -15.39
C THR A 117 23.52 20.76 -14.67
N VAL A 118 22.61 21.40 -13.95
CA VAL A 118 21.47 20.77 -13.29
C VAL A 118 20.19 21.34 -13.91
N SER A 119 19.29 20.47 -14.38
CA SER A 119 18.03 20.87 -14.99
C SER A 119 16.88 20.13 -14.33
N LEU A 120 16.01 20.88 -13.67
CA LEU A 120 14.76 20.38 -13.12
C LEU A 120 13.63 20.86 -14.04
N LYS A 121 12.76 19.95 -14.44
CA LYS A 121 11.60 20.28 -15.27
C LYS A 121 10.45 19.34 -14.94
N ASP A 122 9.28 19.90 -14.69
CA ASP A 122 8.07 19.14 -14.36
C ASP A 122 8.33 18.16 -13.20
N CYS A 123 8.83 18.69 -12.08
CA CYS A 123 9.20 17.89 -10.90
C CYS A 123 8.54 18.42 -9.63
N SER A 124 8.38 17.53 -8.64
CA SER A 124 7.85 17.88 -7.32
C SER A 124 8.51 17.04 -6.22
N PHE A 125 8.72 17.63 -5.04
CA PHE A 125 9.29 16.96 -3.86
C PHE A 125 10.63 16.25 -4.14
N ILE A 126 11.57 17.00 -4.72
CA ILE A 126 12.94 16.57 -4.99
C ILE A 126 13.88 17.27 -4.02
N GLU A 127 14.73 16.51 -3.34
CA GLU A 127 15.84 17.03 -2.54
C GLU A 127 17.16 16.79 -3.30
N ILE A 128 17.99 17.82 -3.42
CA ILE A 128 19.34 17.73 -3.97
C ILE A 128 20.30 18.26 -2.91
N LYS A 129 21.28 17.47 -2.48
CA LYS A 129 22.24 17.87 -1.44
C LYS A 129 23.63 17.31 -1.67
N ASN A 130 24.62 17.97 -1.07
CA ASN A 130 26.03 17.56 -1.07
C ASN A 130 26.63 17.37 -2.48
N LEU A 131 26.24 18.22 -3.44
CA LEU A 131 26.82 18.26 -4.79
C LEU A 131 27.66 19.52 -4.98
N THR A 132 28.66 19.44 -5.86
CA THR A 132 29.54 20.55 -6.26
C THR A 132 29.41 20.86 -7.75
#